data_AF-A0A819GMM5-F1
#
_entry.id   AF-A0A819GMM5-F1
#
_cell.length_a   1.000
_cell.length_b   1.000
_cell.length_c   1.000
_cell.angle_alpha   90.00
_cell.angle_beta   90.00
_cell.angle_gamma   90.00
#
_symmetry.space_group_name_H-M   'P 1'
#
loop_
_entity.id
_entity.type
_entity.pdbx_description
1 polymer ?
#
loop_
_entity_poly.entity_id
_entity_poly.type
_entity_poly.pdbx_seq_one_letter_code
_entity_poly.pdbx_strand_id
1 'polypeptide(L)'
;MQLTRRHLKVKEYIRPEIYQQLQEYGESIRFLYVANSPVIRKRINRETYTIPEHCKDCPGENGGGVTLTADESKDLDAVMKKEFFNLRASDKISLWRSIPDTRHELCKIVKYPDDLPSASVVIVFKNERWSPVLRTVYSVLNR
;
A
#
# COMPACT_ATOMS: atom_id res chain seq x y z
N MET A 1 -0.14 24.04 -23.08
CA MET A 1 -1.00 23.49 -22.01
C MET A 1 -0.80 24.35 -20.77
N GLN A 2 -1.70 25.31 -20.50
CA GLN A 2 -1.58 26.20 -19.32
C GLN A 2 -1.95 25.43 -18.06
N LEU A 3 -1.07 25.41 -17.05
CA LEU A 3 -1.39 24.90 -15.73
C LEU A 3 -2.51 25.74 -15.11
N THR A 4 -3.71 25.18 -15.00
CA THR A 4 -4.83 25.81 -14.30
C THR A 4 -4.51 25.95 -12.81
N ARG A 5 -4.47 27.19 -12.32
CA ARG A 5 -4.37 27.57 -10.90
C ARG A 5 -5.55 26.98 -10.12
N ARG A 6 -5.39 25.78 -9.55
CA ARG A 6 -6.12 25.26 -8.38
C ARG A 6 -5.62 23.84 -8.09
N HIS A 7 -4.38 23.72 -7.65
CA HIS A 7 -4.05 22.60 -6.77
C HIS A 7 -4.57 23.00 -5.39
N LEU A 8 -5.86 22.69 -5.15
CA LEU A 8 -6.46 22.88 -3.83
C LEU A 8 -5.61 22.12 -2.82
N LYS A 9 -5.32 22.73 -1.67
CA LYS A 9 -4.62 22.01 -0.59
C LYS A 9 -5.51 20.88 -0.11
N VAL A 10 -4.93 19.78 0.39
CA VAL A 10 -5.70 18.60 0.86
C VAL A 10 -6.84 18.95 1.81
N LYS A 11 -6.54 19.84 2.75
CA LYS A 11 -7.49 20.40 3.72
C LYS A 11 -8.72 21.07 3.10
N GLU A 12 -8.63 21.51 1.84
CA GLU A 12 -9.69 22.27 1.14
C GLU A 12 -10.71 21.37 0.46
N TYR A 13 -10.40 20.07 0.28
CA TYR A 13 -11.32 19.11 -0.37
C TYR A 13 -11.58 17.83 0.44
N ILE A 14 -10.92 17.63 1.59
CA ILE A 14 -11.28 16.61 2.58
C ILE A 14 -12.07 17.29 3.70
N ARG A 15 -13.13 16.64 4.21
CA ARG A 15 -13.85 17.14 5.39
C ARG A 15 -12.86 17.30 6.57
N PRO A 16 -12.88 18.42 7.33
CA PRO A 16 -11.88 18.68 8.36
C PRO A 16 -11.70 17.53 9.36
N GLU A 17 -12.79 16.87 9.74
CA GLU A 17 -12.79 15.78 10.72
C GLU A 17 -12.08 14.52 10.18
N ILE A 18 -12.23 14.25 8.89
CA ILE A 18 -11.56 13.12 8.21
C ILE A 18 -10.10 13.43 7.97
N TYR A 19 -9.78 14.67 7.61
CA TYR A 19 -8.40 15.11 7.40
C TYR A 19 -7.60 14.98 8.70
N GLN A 20 -8.19 15.40 9.82
CA GLN A 20 -7.57 15.33 11.14
C GLN A 20 -7.35 13.87 11.59
N GLN A 21 -8.34 12.99 11.43
CA GLN A 21 -8.16 11.55 11.72
C GLN A 21 -7.04 10.90 10.89
N LEU A 22 -6.96 11.23 9.59
CA LEU A 22 -5.93 10.69 8.71
C LEU A 22 -4.55 11.27 9.03
N GLN A 23 -4.50 12.53 9.46
CA GLN A 23 -3.27 13.18 9.89
C GLN A 23 -2.75 12.58 11.20
N GLU A 24 -3.61 12.41 12.21
CA GLU A 24 -3.25 11.78 13.50
C GLU A 24 -2.80 10.32 13.30
N TYR A 25 -3.52 9.55 12.48
CA TYR A 25 -3.10 8.19 12.14
C TYR A 25 -1.78 8.19 11.36
N GLY A 26 -1.64 9.08 10.37
CA GLY A 26 -0.41 9.26 9.60
C GLY A 26 0.78 9.58 10.49
N GLU A 27 0.66 10.54 11.39
CA GLU A 27 1.67 10.91 12.37
C GLU A 27 2.02 9.73 13.29
N SER A 28 1.03 8.96 13.75
CA SER A 28 1.28 7.77 14.59
C SER A 28 2.10 6.69 13.88
N ILE A 29 2.00 6.60 12.55
CA ILE A 29 2.78 5.67 11.71
C ILE A 29 3.95 6.35 10.98
N ARG A 30 4.33 7.59 11.35
CA ARG A 30 5.38 8.41 10.69
C ARG A 30 5.15 8.68 9.19
N PHE A 31 3.91 8.59 8.74
CA PHE A 31 3.47 8.92 7.38
C PHE A 31 2.97 10.37 7.31
N LEU A 32 3.80 11.27 6.78
CA LEU A 32 3.60 12.73 6.86
C LEU A 32 2.48 13.30 5.96
N TYR A 33 1.98 12.59 4.93
CA TYR A 33 1.04 13.21 3.99
C TYR A 33 0.16 12.25 3.17
N VAL A 34 -1.17 12.34 3.34
CA VAL A 34 -2.16 11.73 2.43
C VAL A 34 -2.79 12.82 1.55
N ALA A 35 -2.31 13.02 0.33
CA ALA A 35 -3.08 13.76 -0.69
C ALA A 35 -3.97 12.82 -1.47
N ASN A 36 -5.27 12.82 -1.17
CA ASN A 36 -6.24 12.21 -2.08
C ASN A 36 -6.54 13.19 -3.21
N SER A 37 -6.33 12.89 -4.49
CA SER A 37 -6.89 13.75 -5.54
C SER A 37 -8.43 13.83 -5.41
N PRO A 38 -9.10 14.96 -5.72
CA PRO A 38 -10.56 15.13 -5.59
C PRO A 38 -11.42 14.02 -6.25
N VAL A 39 -10.83 13.20 -7.12
CA VAL A 39 -11.46 12.08 -7.84
C VAL A 39 -11.64 10.81 -6.96
N ILE A 40 -10.90 10.66 -5.86
CA ILE A 40 -10.88 9.39 -5.05
C ILE A 40 -12.03 9.32 -4.02
N ARG A 41 -12.96 10.29 -3.99
CA ARG A 41 -14.07 10.31 -3.01
C ARG A 41 -15.07 9.14 -3.11
N LYS A 42 -15.20 8.47 -4.27
CA LYS A 42 -16.33 7.55 -4.53
C LYS A 42 -16.06 6.06 -4.26
N ARG A 43 -14.86 5.64 -3.82
CA ARG A 43 -14.50 4.21 -3.83
C ARG A 43 -13.77 3.66 -2.60
N ILE A 44 -13.56 4.46 -1.56
CA ILE A 44 -13.07 3.94 -0.28
C ILE A 44 -14.29 3.43 0.49
N ASN A 45 -14.63 2.15 0.32
CA ASN A 45 -15.51 1.48 1.27
C ASN A 45 -14.66 1.21 2.52
N ARG A 46 -14.82 2.05 3.55
CA ARG A 46 -14.03 2.03 4.81
C ARG A 46 -14.17 0.70 5.59
N GLU A 47 -15.08 -0.18 5.22
CA GLU A 47 -15.57 -1.28 6.07
C GLU A 47 -14.87 -2.64 5.94
N THR A 48 -13.75 -2.81 5.21
CA THR A 48 -13.18 -4.18 5.04
C THR A 48 -11.67 -4.35 5.17
N TYR A 49 -10.92 -3.33 5.58
CA TYR A 49 -9.47 -3.49 5.78
C TYR A 49 -9.09 -3.21 7.23
N THR A 50 -9.21 -4.25 8.07
CA THR A 50 -8.56 -4.30 9.38
C THR A 50 -7.04 -4.29 9.18
N ILE A 51 -6.30 -3.58 10.04
CA ILE A 51 -4.83 -3.63 10.06
C ILE A 51 -4.47 -5.09 10.38
N PRO A 52 -3.90 -5.87 9.44
CA PRO A 52 -3.66 -7.28 9.69
C PRO A 52 -2.55 -7.41 10.74
N GLU A 53 -2.77 -8.20 11.78
CA GLU A 53 -1.68 -8.60 12.67
C GLU A 53 -0.60 -9.36 11.87
N HIS A 54 0.66 -9.26 12.30
CA HIS A 54 1.75 -9.99 11.68
C HIS A 54 1.50 -11.50 11.80
N CYS A 55 1.17 -12.14 10.67
CA CYS A 55 0.82 -13.56 10.62
C CYS A 55 2.03 -14.39 10.20
N LYS A 56 2.37 -15.42 10.99
CA LYS A 56 3.54 -16.30 10.73
C LYS A 56 3.27 -17.38 9.68
N ASP A 57 2.03 -17.88 9.62
CA ASP A 57 1.65 -19.03 8.78
C ASP A 57 0.51 -18.66 7.81
N CYS A 58 0.57 -17.45 7.25
CA CYS A 58 -0.43 -16.97 6.30
C CYS A 58 0.05 -17.08 4.85
N PRO A 59 -0.89 -17.12 3.88
CA PRO A 59 -0.55 -17.18 2.47
C PRO A 59 0.36 -16.02 2.06
N GLY A 60 1.49 -16.33 1.40
CA GLY A 60 2.43 -15.35 0.89
C GLY A 60 3.45 -14.80 1.90
N GLU A 61 3.43 -15.29 3.15
CA GLU A 61 4.45 -14.98 4.15
C GLU A 61 5.82 -15.52 3.71
N ASN A 62 6.88 -14.78 4.02
CA ASN A 62 8.24 -15.05 3.55
C ASN A 62 8.35 -15.20 2.02
N GLY A 63 7.44 -14.55 1.28
CA GLY A 63 7.40 -14.66 -0.18
C GLY A 63 6.94 -16.03 -0.71
N GLY A 64 6.31 -16.86 0.14
CA GLY A 64 5.76 -18.16 -0.26
C GLY A 64 4.68 -18.07 -1.35
N GLY A 65 4.47 -19.18 -2.06
CA GLY A 65 3.39 -19.28 -3.04
C GLY A 65 2.01 -19.19 -2.38
N VAL A 66 1.04 -18.61 -3.09
CA VAL A 66 -0.36 -18.57 -2.66
C VAL A 66 -1.20 -19.47 -3.54
N THR A 67 -1.84 -20.45 -2.92
CA THR A 67 -2.80 -21.33 -3.59
C THR A 67 -4.22 -20.85 -3.31
N LEU A 68 -5.04 -20.84 -4.36
CA LEU A 68 -6.45 -20.51 -4.29
C LEU A 68 -7.28 -21.79 -4.26
N THR A 69 -8.39 -21.80 -3.52
CA THR A 69 -9.36 -22.88 -3.56
C THR A 69 -10.16 -22.84 -4.87
N ALA A 70 -10.90 -23.91 -5.17
CA ALA A 70 -11.76 -23.96 -6.35
C ALA A 70 -12.80 -22.82 -6.35
N ASP A 71 -13.36 -22.49 -5.18
CA ASP A 71 -14.34 -21.41 -5.04
C ASP A 71 -13.72 -20.03 -5.27
N GLU A 72 -12.53 -19.78 -4.74
CA GLU A 72 -11.79 -18.52 -4.92
C GLU A 72 -11.34 -18.32 -6.37
N SER A 73 -11.19 -19.40 -7.13
CA SER A 73 -10.71 -19.39 -8.51
C SER A 73 -11.83 -19.25 -9.56
N LYS A 74 -13.11 -19.28 -9.15
CA LYS A 74 -14.27 -19.28 -10.07
C LYS A 74 -14.28 -18.11 -11.06
N ASP A 75 -13.85 -16.93 -10.63
CA ASP A 75 -13.82 -15.72 -11.44
C ASP A 75 -12.40 -15.25 -11.78
N LEU A 76 -11.40 -16.09 -11.53
CA LEU A 76 -10.00 -15.70 -11.63
C LEU A 76 -9.64 -15.23 -13.03
N ASP A 77 -10.11 -15.88 -14.09
CA ASP A 77 -9.81 -15.48 -15.48
C ASP A 77 -10.36 -14.09 -15.80
N ALA A 78 -11.59 -13.78 -15.35
CA ALA A 78 -12.20 -12.48 -15.56
C ALA A 78 -11.48 -11.38 -14.76
N VAL A 79 -11.09 -11.69 -13.51
CA VAL A 79 -10.31 -10.80 -12.65
C VAL A 79 -8.92 -10.56 -13.25
N MET A 80 -8.21 -11.61 -13.65
CA MET A 80 -6.90 -11.54 -14.31
C MET A 80 -6.97 -10.69 -15.57
N LYS A 81 -8.00 -10.86 -16.40
CA LYS A 81 -8.19 -10.05 -17.63
C LYS A 81 -8.44 -8.58 -17.33
N LYS A 82 -9.10 -8.27 -16.22
CA LYS A 82 -9.46 -6.90 -15.85
C LYS A 82 -8.34 -6.15 -15.13
N GLU A 83 -7.68 -6.81 -14.19
CA GLU A 83 -6.67 -6.21 -13.32
C GLU A 83 -5.24 -6.45 -13.82
N PHE A 84 -5.03 -7.40 -14.72
CA PHE A 84 -3.72 -7.85 -15.24
C PHE A 84 -2.80 -8.50 -14.20
N PHE A 85 -3.33 -8.88 -13.03
CA PHE A 85 -2.65 -9.68 -12.03
C PHE A 85 -3.65 -10.46 -11.15
N ASN A 86 -3.14 -11.39 -10.35
CA ASN A 86 -3.97 -12.23 -9.48
C ASN A 86 -4.41 -11.46 -8.22
N LEU A 87 -5.48 -10.67 -8.37
CA LEU A 87 -6.05 -9.90 -7.26
C LEU A 87 -6.51 -10.79 -6.11
N ARG A 88 -7.09 -11.98 -6.40
CA ARG A 88 -7.56 -12.92 -5.38
C ARG A 88 -6.42 -13.38 -4.48
N ALA A 89 -5.28 -13.73 -5.07
CA ALA A 89 -4.07 -14.03 -4.31
C ALA A 89 -3.56 -12.80 -3.55
N SER A 90 -3.51 -11.64 -4.19
CA SER A 90 -3.09 -10.39 -3.52
C SER A 90 -3.95 -10.09 -2.30
N ASP A 91 -5.26 -10.24 -2.35
CA ASP A 91 -6.14 -9.93 -1.22
C ASP A 91 -5.96 -10.89 -0.04
N LYS A 92 -5.47 -12.12 -0.26
CA LYS A 92 -5.13 -13.09 0.80
C LYS A 92 -3.77 -12.81 1.46
N ILE A 93 -2.87 -12.13 0.75
CA ILE A 93 -1.53 -11.85 1.25
C ILE A 93 -1.58 -10.68 2.23
N SER A 94 -1.02 -10.88 3.42
CA SER A 94 -0.94 -9.84 4.44
C SER A 94 -0.26 -8.57 3.92
N LEU A 95 -0.71 -7.42 4.43
CA LEU A 95 -0.04 -6.14 4.21
C LEU A 95 1.32 -6.07 4.94
N TRP A 96 1.47 -6.86 6.02
CA TRP A 96 2.65 -6.93 6.89
C TRP A 96 3.53 -8.14 6.64
N ARG A 97 3.50 -8.70 5.42
CA ARG A 97 4.24 -9.91 5.10
C ARG A 97 5.76 -9.72 5.17
N SER A 98 6.49 -10.73 5.62
CA SER A 98 7.95 -10.74 5.50
C SER A 98 8.39 -11.19 4.10
N ILE A 99 9.57 -10.72 3.70
CA ILE A 99 10.28 -11.15 2.50
C ILE A 99 11.71 -11.52 2.89
N PRO A 100 12.19 -12.72 2.52
CA PRO A 100 13.54 -13.16 2.80
C PRO A 100 14.56 -12.27 2.08
N ASP A 101 15.68 -12.02 2.76
CA ASP A 101 16.76 -11.25 2.18
C ASP A 101 17.61 -12.14 1.26
N THR A 102 17.43 -11.97 -0.05
CA THR A 102 18.18 -12.68 -1.10
C THR A 102 19.38 -11.88 -1.62
N ARG A 103 19.73 -10.75 -1.00
CA ARG A 103 20.88 -9.94 -1.40
C ARG A 103 22.20 -10.70 -1.19
N HIS A 104 23.18 -10.43 -2.04
CA HIS A 104 24.53 -11.00 -1.92
C HIS A 104 25.17 -10.64 -0.57
N GLU A 105 26.00 -11.53 -0.01
CA GLU A 105 26.63 -11.32 1.30
C GLU A 105 27.44 -10.02 1.37
N LEU A 106 28.08 -9.63 0.26
CA LEU A 106 28.79 -8.35 0.17
C LEU A 106 27.87 -7.13 0.34
N CYS A 107 26.58 -7.21 0.02
CA CYS A 107 25.63 -6.11 0.25
C CYS A 107 25.30 -5.96 1.75
N LYS A 108 25.38 -7.05 2.53
CA LYS A 108 25.03 -7.05 3.95
C LYS A 108 26.13 -6.43 4.82
N ILE A 109 27.37 -6.44 4.34
CA ILE A 109 28.53 -5.88 5.06
C ILE A 109 28.77 -4.39 4.76
N VAL A 110 28.05 -3.80 3.79
CA VAL A 110 28.16 -2.36 3.49
C VAL A 110 27.68 -1.56 4.68
N LYS A 111 28.53 -0.65 5.17
CA LYS A 111 28.20 0.30 6.22
C LYS A 111 27.90 1.66 5.61
N TYR A 112 26.77 2.24 6.00
CA TYR A 112 26.40 3.60 5.63
C TYR A 112 26.64 4.53 6.83
N PRO A 113 26.91 5.83 6.60
CA PRO A 113 26.90 6.83 7.67
C PRO A 113 25.52 6.92 8.35
N ASP A 114 25.48 7.33 9.61
CA ASP A 114 24.21 7.49 10.35
C ASP A 114 23.43 8.74 9.93
N ASP A 115 24.11 9.74 9.35
CA ASP A 115 23.59 11.04 8.92
C ASP A 115 23.04 11.01 7.48
N LEU A 116 22.21 10.02 7.18
CA LEU A 116 21.55 9.95 5.88
C LEU A 116 20.50 11.07 5.73
N PRO A 117 20.37 11.66 4.52
CA PRO A 117 19.34 12.65 4.26
C PRO A 117 17.95 12.03 4.38
N SER A 118 16.96 12.85 4.77
CA SER A 118 15.57 12.43 4.74
C SER A 118 15.10 12.16 3.30
N ALA A 119 14.23 11.18 3.15
CA ALA A 119 13.64 10.83 1.87
C ALA A 119 12.13 11.09 1.87
N SER A 120 11.60 11.55 0.73
CA SER A 120 10.16 11.62 0.49
C SER A 120 9.77 10.55 -0.52
N VAL A 121 8.80 9.71 -0.16
CA VAL A 121 8.29 8.65 -1.05
C VAL A 121 6.96 9.11 -1.66
N VAL A 122 6.92 9.22 -2.98
CA VAL A 122 5.74 9.66 -3.73
C VAL A 122 5.18 8.48 -4.53
N ILE A 123 3.98 8.01 -4.15
CA ILE A 123 3.31 6.90 -4.81
C ILE A 123 2.16 7.45 -5.66
N VAL A 124 2.26 7.32 -6.98
CA VAL A 124 1.21 7.72 -7.93
C VAL A 124 0.48 6.47 -8.41
N PHE A 125 -0.84 6.41 -8.20
CA PHE A 125 -1.67 5.29 -8.64
C PHE A 125 -2.96 5.79 -9.31
N LYS A 126 -3.49 5.00 -10.26
CA LYS A 126 -4.75 5.29 -10.97
C LYS A 126 -5.56 4.01 -11.11
N ASN A 127 -6.77 4.00 -10.54
CA ASN A 127 -7.68 2.84 -10.59
C ASN A 127 -7.09 1.52 -10.06
N GLU A 128 -6.01 1.61 -9.28
CA GLU A 128 -5.32 0.47 -8.68
C GLU A 128 -6.21 -0.21 -7.63
N ARG A 129 -5.91 -1.48 -7.32
CA ARG A 129 -6.58 -2.21 -6.24
C ARG A 129 -5.94 -1.90 -4.90
N TRP A 130 -6.72 -2.00 -3.81
CA TRP A 130 -6.26 -1.57 -2.49
C TRP A 130 -5.15 -2.43 -1.91
N SER A 131 -5.23 -3.76 -2.06
CA SER A 131 -4.23 -4.67 -1.50
C SER A 131 -2.79 -4.38 -1.98
N PRO A 132 -2.48 -4.22 -3.28
CA PRO A 132 -1.12 -3.87 -3.71
C PRO A 132 -0.69 -2.45 -3.30
N VAL A 133 -1.58 -1.45 -3.38
CA VAL A 133 -1.25 -0.07 -2.97
C VAL A 133 -0.89 -0.01 -1.49
N LEU A 134 -1.76 -0.54 -0.63
CA LEU A 134 -1.53 -0.52 0.80
C LEU A 134 -0.30 -1.35 1.18
N ARG A 135 -0.10 -2.51 0.55
CA ARG A 135 1.12 -3.32 0.80
C ARG A 135 2.39 -2.56 0.41
N THR A 136 2.32 -1.72 -0.62
CA THR A 136 3.44 -0.84 -1.00
C THR A 136 3.71 0.20 0.10
N VAL A 137 2.66 0.84 0.62
CA VAL A 137 2.79 1.80 1.74
C VAL A 137 3.37 1.12 2.98
N TYR A 138 2.83 -0.04 3.39
CA TYR A 138 3.36 -0.79 4.54
C TYR A 138 4.80 -1.25 4.33
N SER A 139 5.20 -1.63 3.12
CA SER A 139 6.58 -1.97 2.81
C SER A 139 7.53 -0.79 2.99
N VAL A 140 7.11 0.43 2.64
CA VAL A 140 7.92 1.66 2.79
C VAL A 140 8.04 2.06 4.26
N LEU A 141 7.01 1.83 5.06
CA LEU A 141 7.04 2.18 6.49
C LEU A 141 7.90 1.21 7.31
N ASN A 142 7.96 -0.06 6.90
CA ASN A 142 8.61 -1.12 7.66
C ASN A 142 10.06 -1.43 7.25
N ARG A 143 10.53 -0.92 6.11
CA ARG A 143 11.85 -1.24 5.52
C ARG A 143 12.46 -0.01 4.87
#